data_AF-A0A380P932-F1
#
_entry.id   AF-A0A380P932-F1
#
_cell.length_a   1.000
_cell.length_b   1.000
_cell.length_c   1.000
_cell.angle_alpha   90.00
_cell.angle_beta   90.00
_cell.angle_gamma   90.00
#
_symmetry.space_group_name_H-M   'P 1'
#
loop_
_entity.id
_entity.type
_entity.pdbx_description
1 polymer ?
#
loop_
_entity_poly.entity_id
_entity_poly.type
_entity_poly.pdbx_seq_one_letter_code
_entity_poly.pdbx_strand_id
1 'polypeptide(L)'
;MLVSDVKKDGAHYFGPYPNVYAAEETVHFLQKVYPLRRCNGYQGRPCLYANMGQCLGACFREVPESEYADQIKHIQSFLNGDTKNVTKQLETRMNEASEQLEFERAADLRDQLKFIKTTVEKQKIISNDGTPRDLINFYMDKGWLSVQVFFIRQSRLMKREKRVFAIVDDAGEELTSFILQFYNRKNAILPKEILVPKEVNRDAIADVLGVSVKTPQRGEKKALMDLAEKNAKIELEENSA
;
A
#
# COMPACT_ATOMS: atom_id res chain seq x y z
N MET A 1 2.11 -5.27 -12.31
CA MET A 1 1.04 -4.39 -12.81
C MET A 1 0.49 -3.65 -11.62
N LEU A 2 0.47 -2.32 -11.63
CA LEU A 2 -0.26 -1.56 -10.61
C LEU A 2 -1.74 -1.66 -10.95
N VAL A 3 -2.56 -2.06 -9.98
CA VAL A 3 -3.99 -2.30 -10.15
C VAL A 3 -4.75 -1.51 -9.11
N SER A 4 -5.75 -0.74 -9.57
CA SER A 4 -6.67 0.02 -8.72
C SER A 4 -7.71 -0.88 -8.04
N ASP A 5 -8.03 -2.01 -8.67
CA ASP A 5 -9.11 -2.90 -8.25
C ASP A 5 -8.63 -4.34 -8.09
N VAL A 6 -9.01 -4.95 -6.97
CA VAL A 6 -8.75 -6.36 -6.67
C VAL A 6 -9.76 -7.23 -7.44
N LYS A 7 -9.28 -8.08 -8.35
CA LYS A 7 -10.10 -9.06 -9.07
C LYS A 7 -9.92 -10.46 -8.48
N LYS A 8 -10.91 -11.34 -8.66
CA LYS A 8 -10.79 -12.77 -8.33
C LYS A 8 -10.07 -13.52 -9.45
N ASP A 9 -8.78 -13.23 -9.63
CA ASP A 9 -7.93 -13.77 -10.70
C ASP A 9 -6.77 -14.64 -10.19
N GLY A 10 -6.70 -14.88 -8.89
CA GLY A 10 -5.61 -15.62 -8.25
C GLY A 10 -4.32 -14.81 -8.07
N ALA A 11 -4.31 -13.51 -8.44
CA ALA A 11 -3.16 -12.65 -8.22
C ALA A 11 -3.04 -12.25 -6.74
N HIS A 12 -1.80 -11.94 -6.33
CA HIS A 12 -1.51 -11.38 -5.01
C HIS A 12 -1.47 -9.86 -5.12
N TYR A 13 -2.34 -9.18 -4.36
CA TYR A 13 -2.48 -7.73 -4.39
C TYR A 13 -1.72 -7.12 -3.21
N PHE A 14 -0.86 -6.13 -3.51
CA PHE A 14 -0.02 -5.45 -2.53
C PHE A 14 -0.22 -3.94 -2.59
N GLY A 15 -0.36 -3.32 -1.43
CA GLY A 15 -0.65 -1.90 -1.29
C GLY A 15 -1.66 -1.66 -0.16
N PRO A 16 -2.49 -0.62 -0.28
CA PRO A 16 -2.35 0.53 -1.13
C PRO A 16 -1.19 1.42 -0.65
N TYR A 17 -0.62 2.11 -1.62
CA TYR A 17 0.41 3.10 -1.40
C TYR A 17 -0.26 4.46 -1.22
N PRO A 18 0.37 5.41 -0.49
CA PRO A 18 -0.22 6.72 -0.21
C PRO A 18 -0.57 7.50 -1.47
N ASN A 19 0.17 7.30 -2.57
CA ASN A 19 -0.11 7.84 -3.89
C ASN A 19 0.50 6.91 -4.96
N VAL A 20 0.23 7.21 -6.23
CA VAL A 20 0.76 6.45 -7.37
C VAL A 20 2.30 6.46 -7.38
N TYR A 21 2.92 7.60 -7.07
CA TYR A 21 4.38 7.72 -7.00
C TYR A 21 5.01 6.72 -6.02
N ALA A 22 4.44 6.54 -4.82
CA ALA A 22 4.94 5.57 -3.85
C ALA A 22 4.75 4.11 -4.32
N ALA A 23 3.69 3.83 -5.09
CA ALA A 23 3.51 2.54 -5.72
C ALA A 23 4.56 2.29 -6.81
N GLU A 24 4.83 3.30 -7.64
CA GLU A 24 5.85 3.26 -8.69
C GLU A 24 7.25 3.13 -8.13
N GLU A 25 7.61 3.88 -7.08
CA GLU A 25 8.89 3.74 -6.37
C GLU A 25 9.07 2.33 -5.81
N THR A 26 8.00 1.73 -5.25
CA THR A 26 8.06 0.35 -4.77
C THR A 26 8.29 -0.63 -5.91
N VAL A 27 7.59 -0.48 -7.04
CA VAL A 27 7.81 -1.31 -8.23
C VAL A 27 9.25 -1.15 -8.75
N HIS A 28 9.75 0.08 -8.80
CA HIS A 28 11.10 0.37 -9.27
C HIS A 28 12.16 -0.24 -8.35
N PHE A 29 11.96 -0.13 -7.03
CA PHE A 29 12.80 -0.78 -6.03
C PHE A 29 12.80 -2.32 -6.22
N LEU A 30 11.61 -2.94 -6.29
CA LEU A 30 11.50 -4.39 -6.46
C LEU A 30 12.22 -4.85 -7.72
N GLN A 31 12.07 -4.11 -8.81
CA GLN A 31 12.74 -4.39 -10.08
C GLN A 31 14.27 -4.32 -9.99
N LYS A 32 14.83 -3.42 -9.18
CA LYS A 32 16.28 -3.30 -8.96
C LYS A 32 16.83 -4.43 -8.09
N VAL A 33 16.06 -4.86 -7.09
CA VAL A 33 16.53 -5.78 -6.04
C VAL A 33 16.20 -7.24 -6.33
N TYR A 34 15.03 -7.51 -6.91
CA TYR A 34 14.53 -8.84 -7.23
C TYR A 34 14.42 -9.02 -8.74
N PRO A 35 15.36 -9.73 -9.38
CA PRO A 35 15.39 -9.88 -10.82
C PRO A 35 14.16 -10.63 -11.33
N LEU A 36 13.31 -9.94 -12.10
CA LEU A 36 12.21 -10.54 -12.83
C LEU A 36 12.22 -10.03 -14.28
N ARG A 37 11.61 -10.79 -15.20
CA ARG A 37 11.48 -10.35 -16.60
C ARG A 37 10.64 -9.08 -16.68
N ARG A 38 11.13 -8.11 -17.45
CA ARG A 38 10.46 -6.83 -17.68
C ARG A 38 9.95 -6.63 -19.11
N CYS A 39 10.50 -7.35 -20.06
CA CYS A 39 10.14 -7.26 -21.48
C CYS A 39 9.04 -8.26 -21.86
N ASN A 40 8.40 -7.98 -22.98
CA ASN A 40 7.41 -8.85 -23.60
C ASN A 40 8.08 -9.76 -24.63
N GLY A 41 7.72 -11.04 -24.63
CA GLY A 41 8.18 -12.02 -25.63
C GLY A 41 9.67 -12.37 -25.57
N TYR A 42 10.07 -13.26 -26.48
CA TYR A 42 11.46 -13.65 -26.69
C TYR A 42 12.17 -12.61 -27.56
N GLN A 43 13.37 -12.22 -27.15
CA GLN A 43 14.16 -11.12 -27.73
C GLN A 43 15.47 -11.62 -28.37
N GLY A 44 15.95 -12.81 -28.02
CA GLY A 44 17.15 -13.43 -28.60
C GLY A 44 18.49 -12.77 -28.25
N ARG A 45 18.50 -11.68 -27.47
CA ARG A 45 19.71 -10.99 -27.01
C ARG A 45 19.57 -10.42 -25.60
N PRO A 46 20.67 -10.29 -24.83
CA PRO A 46 20.64 -9.64 -23.53
C PRO A 46 20.34 -8.14 -23.67
N CYS A 47 19.56 -7.61 -22.74
CA CYS A 47 19.32 -6.17 -22.60
C CYS A 47 20.16 -5.59 -21.45
N LEU A 48 20.16 -4.26 -21.33
CA LEU A 48 20.88 -3.56 -20.26
C LEU A 48 20.50 -4.10 -18.86
N TYR A 49 19.22 -4.33 -18.58
CA TYR A 49 18.78 -4.86 -17.28
C TYR A 49 19.32 -6.26 -16.98
N ALA A 50 19.48 -7.12 -17.99
CA ALA A 50 20.09 -8.43 -17.80
C ALA A 50 21.59 -8.30 -17.48
N ASN A 51 22.30 -7.41 -18.18
CA ASN A 51 23.72 -7.16 -17.94
C ASN A 51 23.98 -6.53 -16.57
N MET A 52 23.05 -5.70 -16.07
CA MET A 52 23.10 -5.13 -14.72
C MET A 52 22.64 -6.11 -13.63
N GLY A 53 22.26 -7.34 -13.98
CA GLY A 53 21.74 -8.34 -13.03
C GLY A 53 20.34 -8.04 -12.49
N GLN A 54 19.60 -7.11 -13.08
CA GLN A 54 18.25 -6.72 -12.66
C GLN A 54 17.13 -7.47 -13.39
N CYS A 55 17.48 -8.47 -14.21
CA CYS A 55 16.55 -9.31 -14.97
C CYS A 55 17.18 -10.69 -15.17
N LEU A 56 16.41 -11.76 -14.94
CA LEU A 56 16.88 -13.14 -15.12
C LEU A 56 17.20 -13.50 -16.58
N GLY A 57 16.70 -12.72 -17.55
CA GLY A 57 17.05 -12.91 -18.96
C GLY A 57 16.27 -14.00 -19.70
N ALA A 58 15.10 -14.41 -19.20
CA ALA A 58 14.25 -15.42 -19.85
C ALA A 58 13.79 -15.06 -21.28
N CYS A 59 14.11 -13.85 -21.76
CA CYS A 59 13.88 -13.43 -23.13
C CYS A 59 15.01 -13.80 -24.11
N PHE A 60 16.14 -14.32 -23.63
CA PHE A 60 17.26 -14.72 -24.51
C PHE A 60 18.01 -15.98 -24.04
N ARG A 61 17.70 -16.48 -22.84
CA ARG A 61 18.22 -17.74 -22.31
C ARG A 61 17.13 -18.49 -21.57
N GLU A 62 17.38 -19.78 -21.34
CA GLU A 62 16.55 -20.59 -20.47
C GLU A 62 16.78 -20.19 -19.00
N VAL A 63 15.69 -20.06 -18.26
CA VAL A 63 15.70 -19.72 -16.82
C VAL A 63 14.78 -20.72 -16.12
N PRO A 64 15.28 -21.46 -15.12
CA PRO A 64 14.46 -22.43 -14.38
C PRO A 64 13.25 -21.76 -13.71
N GLU A 65 12.11 -22.46 -13.69
CA GLU A 65 10.92 -21.99 -12.98
C GLU A 65 11.18 -21.79 -11.48
N SER A 66 12.07 -22.59 -10.89
CA SER A 66 12.48 -22.48 -9.49
C SER A 66 13.12 -21.12 -9.19
N GLU A 67 13.92 -20.56 -10.09
CA GLU A 67 14.51 -19.23 -9.90
C GLU A 67 13.42 -18.16 -9.83
N TYR A 68 12.42 -18.23 -10.71
CA TYR A 68 11.27 -17.33 -10.66
C TYR A 68 10.48 -17.50 -9.36
N ALA A 69 10.21 -18.73 -8.97
CA ALA A 69 9.46 -19.03 -7.75
C ALA A 69 10.17 -18.45 -6.52
N ASP A 70 11.49 -18.53 -6.45
CA ASP A 70 12.26 -17.99 -5.34
C ASP A 70 12.27 -16.45 -5.35
N GLN A 71 12.39 -15.80 -6.51
CA GLN A 71 12.24 -14.35 -6.60
C GLN A 71 10.83 -13.89 -6.17
N ILE A 72 9.79 -14.62 -6.58
CA ILE A 72 8.40 -14.33 -6.16
C ILE A 72 8.27 -14.46 -4.64
N LYS A 73 8.81 -15.53 -4.02
CA LYS A 73 8.80 -15.69 -2.56
C LYS A 73 9.51 -14.53 -1.86
N HIS A 74 10.65 -14.08 -2.36
CA HIS A 74 11.37 -12.95 -1.77
C HIS A 74 10.58 -11.64 -1.88
N ILE A 75 9.96 -11.37 -3.04
CA ILE A 75 9.10 -10.20 -3.24
C ILE A 75 7.89 -10.26 -2.30
N GLN A 76 7.25 -11.42 -2.17
CA GLN A 76 6.16 -11.62 -1.23
C GLN A 76 6.63 -11.34 0.21
N SER A 77 7.77 -11.90 0.63
CA SER A 77 8.35 -11.69 1.96
C SER A 77 8.62 -10.20 2.24
N PHE A 78 9.22 -9.50 1.27
CA PHE A 78 9.49 -8.07 1.34
C PHE A 78 8.21 -7.25 1.52
N LEU A 79 7.22 -7.48 0.65
CA LEU A 79 5.94 -6.77 0.70
C LEU A 79 5.11 -7.15 1.93
N ASN A 80 5.43 -8.28 2.58
CA ASN A 80 4.87 -8.68 3.87
C ASN A 80 5.59 -8.03 5.06
N GLY A 81 6.60 -7.19 4.83
CA GLY A 81 7.34 -6.47 5.86
C GLY A 81 8.51 -7.26 6.47
N ASP A 82 8.89 -8.40 5.88
CA ASP A 82 10.14 -9.07 6.23
C ASP A 82 11.27 -8.58 5.33
N THR A 83 11.94 -7.53 5.81
CA THR A 83 13.00 -6.84 5.08
C THR A 83 14.39 -7.17 5.62
N LYS A 84 14.52 -7.93 6.70
CA LYS A 84 15.81 -8.11 7.40
C LYS A 84 16.89 -8.67 6.49
N ASN A 85 16.57 -9.72 5.74
CA ASN A 85 17.52 -10.36 4.84
C ASN A 85 17.95 -9.43 3.70
N VAL A 86 17.01 -8.72 3.08
CA VAL A 86 17.34 -7.82 1.97
C VAL A 86 18.11 -6.59 2.43
N THR A 87 17.77 -6.02 3.59
CA THR A 87 18.53 -4.92 4.20
C THR A 87 19.97 -5.34 4.43
N LYS A 88 20.19 -6.51 5.04
CA LYS A 88 21.55 -7.03 5.29
C LYS A 88 22.32 -7.25 3.99
N GLN A 89 21.69 -7.84 2.97
CA GLN A 89 22.33 -8.05 1.67
C GLN A 89 22.72 -6.73 0.98
N LEU A 90 21.84 -5.73 1.00
CA LEU A 90 22.13 -4.42 0.42
C LEU A 90 23.22 -3.68 1.20
N GLU A 91 23.25 -3.77 2.53
CA GLU A 91 24.33 -3.23 3.36
C GLU A 91 25.69 -3.86 3.03
N THR A 92 25.75 -5.19 2.92
CA THR A 92 26.98 -5.89 2.52
C THR A 92 27.46 -5.43 1.14
N ARG A 93 26.58 -5.44 0.14
CA ARG A 93 26.93 -5.02 -1.24
C ARG A 93 27.34 -3.54 -1.32
N MET A 94 26.74 -2.68 -0.50
CA MET A 94 27.07 -1.26 -0.45
C MET A 94 28.50 -1.07 0.09
N ASN A 95 28.85 -1.79 1.16
CA ASN A 95 30.19 -1.74 1.74
C ASN A 95 31.24 -2.27 0.77
N GLU A 96 30.98 -3.41 0.11
CA GLU A 96 31.86 -3.97 -0.93
C GLU A 96 32.09 -2.98 -2.08
N ALA A 97 31.03 -2.34 -2.59
CA ALA A 97 31.14 -1.32 -3.63
C ALA A 97 31.96 -0.11 -3.16
N SER A 98 31.79 0.30 -1.90
CA SER A 98 32.57 1.40 -1.32
C SER A 98 34.06 1.03 -1.17
N GLU A 99 34.37 -0.20 -0.77
CA GLU A 99 35.75 -0.72 -0.69
C GLU A 99 36.42 -0.78 -2.07
N GLN A 100 35.64 -1.08 -3.11
CA GLN A 100 36.09 -1.10 -4.51
C GLN A 100 36.14 0.29 -5.16
N LEU A 101 35.87 1.37 -4.41
CA LEU A 101 35.80 2.76 -4.90
C LEU A 101 34.71 2.99 -5.97
N GLU A 102 33.70 2.11 -6.03
CA GLU A 102 32.52 2.22 -6.91
C GLU A 102 31.44 3.11 -6.27
N PHE A 103 31.76 4.39 -6.04
CA PHE A 103 30.92 5.30 -5.24
C PHE A 103 29.49 5.49 -5.77
N GLU A 104 29.30 5.53 -7.09
CA GLU A 104 27.96 5.64 -7.68
C GLU A 104 27.09 4.43 -7.36
N ARG A 105 27.68 3.23 -7.39
CA ARG A 105 26.99 1.99 -7.05
C ARG A 105 26.68 1.92 -5.56
N ALA A 106 27.63 2.34 -4.71
CA ALA A 106 27.40 2.44 -3.26
C ALA A 106 26.28 3.44 -2.95
N ALA A 107 26.21 4.57 -3.66
CA ALA A 107 25.13 5.55 -3.52
C ALA A 107 23.76 4.99 -3.91
N ASP A 108 23.64 4.28 -5.04
CA ASP A 108 22.37 3.65 -5.44
C ASP A 108 21.92 2.59 -4.40
N LEU A 109 22.84 1.78 -3.87
CA LEU A 109 22.52 0.81 -2.82
C LEU A 109 22.11 1.47 -1.50
N ARG A 110 22.76 2.58 -1.12
CA ARG A 110 22.38 3.40 0.04
C ARG A 110 20.96 3.96 -0.12
N ASP A 111 20.62 4.45 -1.30
CA ASP A 111 19.31 5.03 -1.57
C ASP A 111 18.22 3.95 -1.55
N GLN A 112 18.52 2.74 -2.04
CA GLN A 112 17.66 1.56 -1.87
C GLN A 112 17.45 1.21 -0.38
N LEU A 113 18.51 1.21 0.44
CA LEU A 113 18.40 0.99 1.90
C LEU A 113 17.54 2.04 2.59
N LYS A 114 17.70 3.30 2.22
CA LYS A 114 16.89 4.41 2.73
C LYS A 114 15.42 4.20 2.41
N PHE A 115 15.10 3.79 1.18
CA PHE A 115 13.72 3.48 0.77
C PHE A 115 13.08 2.39 1.63
N ILE A 116 13.80 1.29 1.92
CA ILE A 116 13.29 0.22 2.80
C ILE A 116 12.92 0.76 4.18
N LYS A 117 13.83 1.53 4.79
CA LYS A 117 13.63 2.12 6.14
C LYS A 117 12.46 3.12 6.15
N THR A 118 12.31 3.93 5.11
CA THR A 118 11.26 4.96 5.09
C THR A 118 9.89 4.43 4.70
N THR A 119 9.83 3.40 3.85
CA THR A 119 8.58 2.94 3.22
C THR A 119 8.05 1.68 3.91
N VAL A 120 8.87 0.63 4.03
CA VAL A 120 8.39 -0.67 4.52
C VAL A 120 8.31 -0.73 6.03
N GLU A 121 9.27 -0.16 6.75
CA GLU A 121 9.23 -0.15 8.22
C GLU A 121 8.06 0.71 8.72
N LYS A 122 7.78 1.86 8.10
CA LYS A 122 6.57 2.66 8.43
C LYS A 122 5.27 1.92 8.14
N GLN A 123 5.23 1.09 7.09
CA GLN A 123 4.05 0.26 6.77
C GLN A 123 3.87 -0.91 7.74
N LYS A 124 4.95 -1.53 8.23
CA LYS A 124 4.92 -2.65 9.20
C LYS A 124 4.31 -2.27 10.55
N ILE A 125 4.49 -1.03 10.97
CA ILE A 125 4.08 -0.58 12.31
C ILE A 125 2.56 -0.33 12.40
N ILE A 126 1.85 -0.22 11.26
CA ILE A 126 0.39 -0.06 11.21
C ILE A 126 -0.37 -1.20 11.92
N SER A 127 0.26 -2.37 12.13
CA SER A 127 -0.44 -3.50 12.73
C SER A 127 0.48 -4.52 13.36
N ASN A 128 0.82 -4.26 14.62
CA ASN A 128 1.45 -5.23 15.50
C ASN A 128 0.50 -6.34 15.99
N ASP A 129 -0.82 -6.24 15.78
CA ASP A 129 -1.81 -7.17 16.35
C ASP A 129 -2.66 -7.94 15.32
N GLY A 130 -2.50 -7.67 14.02
CA GLY A 130 -3.23 -8.37 12.94
C GLY A 130 -4.75 -8.16 12.94
N THR A 131 -5.29 -7.31 13.82
CA THR A 131 -6.73 -7.10 13.99
C THR A 131 -7.34 -6.50 12.71
N PRO A 132 -8.33 -7.17 12.09
CA PRO A 132 -9.15 -6.62 11.02
C PRO A 132 -9.76 -5.27 11.42
N ARG A 133 -9.40 -4.20 10.72
CA ARG A 133 -9.92 -2.85 10.94
C ARG A 133 -10.43 -2.26 9.65
N ASP A 134 -11.50 -1.49 9.70
CA ASP A 134 -11.81 -0.56 8.63
C ASP A 134 -11.60 0.86 9.13
N LEU A 135 -10.97 1.70 8.32
CA LEU A 135 -10.73 3.10 8.63
C LEU A 135 -11.50 3.94 7.63
N ILE A 136 -12.29 4.88 8.14
CA ILE A 136 -13.17 5.71 7.33
C ILE A 136 -12.89 7.15 7.70
N ASN A 137 -12.56 7.98 6.71
CA ASN A 137 -12.39 9.42 6.90
C ASN A 137 -12.92 10.18 5.68
N PHE A 138 -13.03 11.50 5.80
CA PHE A 138 -13.61 12.34 4.77
C PHE A 138 -12.88 13.67 4.63
N TYR A 139 -13.21 14.38 3.55
CA TYR A 139 -12.91 15.80 3.37
C TYR A 139 -14.13 16.48 2.74
N MET A 140 -14.41 17.71 3.18
CA MET A 140 -15.53 18.51 2.69
C MET A 140 -15.01 19.80 2.06
N ASP A 141 -15.50 20.13 0.88
CA ASP A 141 -15.32 21.46 0.27
C ASP A 141 -16.57 21.83 -0.55
N LYS A 142 -17.00 23.09 -0.47
CA LYS A 142 -18.09 23.67 -1.28
C LYS A 142 -19.38 22.83 -1.37
N GLY A 143 -19.82 22.23 -0.26
CA GLY A 143 -21.04 21.40 -0.23
C GLY A 143 -20.87 20.00 -0.83
N TRP A 144 -19.64 19.58 -1.09
CA TRP A 144 -19.31 18.22 -1.50
C TRP A 144 -18.52 17.51 -0.43
N LEU A 145 -18.83 16.23 -0.24
CA LEU A 145 -18.16 15.34 0.67
C LEU A 145 -17.45 14.24 -0.12
N SER A 146 -16.15 14.09 0.12
CA SER A 146 -15.34 12.98 -0.38
C SER A 146 -15.01 12.06 0.79
N VAL A 147 -15.41 10.80 0.70
CA VAL A 147 -15.22 9.78 1.73
C VAL A 147 -14.22 8.74 1.23
N GLN A 148 -13.28 8.37 2.09
CA GLN A 148 -12.29 7.33 1.87
C GLN A 148 -12.46 6.22 2.90
N VAL A 149 -12.59 4.98 2.40
CA VAL A 149 -12.70 3.76 3.21
C VAL A 149 -11.48 2.89 2.96
N PHE A 150 -10.75 2.59 4.03
CA PHE A 150 -9.52 1.82 4.06
C PHE A 150 -9.75 0.50 4.79
N PHE A 151 -9.71 -0.63 4.08
CA PHE A 151 -9.91 -1.96 4.67
C PHE A 151 -8.60 -2.60 5.14
N ILE A 152 -8.32 -2.67 6.42
CA ILE A 152 -7.10 -3.29 6.98
C ILE A 152 -7.39 -4.75 7.41
N ARG A 153 -6.71 -5.74 6.84
CA ARG A 153 -6.78 -7.16 7.23
C ARG A 153 -5.38 -7.74 7.31
N GLN A 154 -5.12 -8.63 8.27
CA GLN A 154 -3.80 -9.29 8.42
C GLN A 154 -2.63 -8.29 8.35
N SER A 155 -2.79 -7.16 9.04
CA SER A 155 -1.78 -6.10 9.06
C SER A 155 -1.54 -5.35 7.75
N ARG A 156 -2.43 -5.51 6.77
CA ARG A 156 -2.30 -4.91 5.43
C ARG A 156 -3.58 -4.21 5.04
N LEU A 157 -3.44 -3.11 4.32
CA LEU A 157 -4.59 -2.40 3.79
C LEU A 157 -4.97 -3.06 2.44
N MET A 158 -6.11 -3.71 2.39
CA MET A 158 -6.54 -4.63 1.34
C MET A 158 -7.26 -3.95 0.18
N LYS A 159 -8.01 -2.88 0.46
CA LYS A 159 -8.87 -2.22 -0.51
C LYS A 159 -9.11 -0.77 -0.09
N ARG A 160 -9.27 0.11 -1.09
CA ARG A 160 -9.73 1.48 -0.93
C ARG A 160 -11.07 1.63 -1.65
N GLU A 161 -12.10 2.05 -0.95
CA GLU A 161 -13.33 2.52 -1.58
C GLU A 161 -13.46 4.03 -1.39
N LYS A 162 -13.90 4.71 -2.44
CA LYS A 162 -14.09 6.15 -2.44
C LYS A 162 -15.50 6.51 -2.88
N ARG A 163 -16.06 7.56 -2.29
CA ARG A 163 -17.38 8.09 -2.63
C ARG A 163 -17.35 9.61 -2.57
N VAL A 164 -17.85 10.25 -3.61
CA VAL A 164 -18.05 11.70 -3.66
C VAL A 164 -19.54 11.95 -3.84
N PHE A 165 -20.12 12.78 -2.98
CA PHE A 165 -21.53 13.15 -3.07
C PHE A 165 -21.75 14.55 -2.51
N ALA A 166 -22.79 15.22 -2.99
CA ALA A 166 -23.21 16.50 -2.45
C ALA A 166 -23.84 16.28 -1.08
N ILE A 167 -23.60 17.20 -0.16
CA ILE A 167 -24.20 17.23 1.17
C ILE A 167 -24.87 18.57 1.41
N VAL A 168 -25.92 18.53 2.22
CA VAL A 168 -26.70 19.72 2.62
C VAL A 168 -26.54 19.99 4.12
N ASP A 169 -26.31 18.93 4.88
CA ASP A 169 -26.28 18.93 6.34
C ASP A 169 -24.85 18.79 6.90
N ASP A 170 -24.74 18.51 8.20
CA ASP A 170 -23.47 18.33 8.89
C ASP A 170 -22.69 17.11 8.37
N ALA A 171 -21.41 17.31 8.06
CA ALA A 171 -20.57 16.28 7.46
C ALA A 171 -20.35 15.05 8.38
N GLY A 172 -20.38 15.24 9.70
CA GLY A 172 -20.27 14.15 10.68
C GLY A 172 -21.51 13.26 10.69
N GLU A 173 -22.70 13.86 10.63
CA GLU A 173 -23.97 13.15 10.52
C GLU A 173 -24.10 12.41 9.18
N GLU A 174 -23.74 13.07 8.08
CA GLU A 174 -23.72 12.48 6.74
C GLU A 174 -22.75 11.30 6.67
N LEU A 175 -21.55 11.43 7.24
CA LEU A 175 -20.60 10.33 7.30
C LEU A 175 -21.11 9.19 8.18
N THR A 176 -21.78 9.50 9.30
CA THR A 176 -22.40 8.48 10.17
C THR A 176 -23.43 7.66 9.39
N SER A 177 -24.33 8.34 8.68
CA SER A 177 -25.35 7.73 7.82
C SER A 177 -24.73 6.91 6.70
N PHE A 178 -23.68 7.45 6.05
CA PHE A 178 -22.91 6.74 5.04
C PHE A 178 -22.36 5.42 5.57
N ILE A 179 -21.73 5.41 6.74
CA ILE A 179 -21.12 4.21 7.33
C ILE A 179 -22.18 3.14 7.60
N LEU A 180 -23.31 3.51 8.19
CA LEU A 180 -24.40 2.56 8.45
C LEU A 180 -24.94 1.96 7.15
N GLN A 181 -25.21 2.78 6.14
CA GLN A 181 -25.66 2.31 4.82
C GLN A 181 -24.61 1.47 4.11
N PHE A 182 -23.33 1.80 4.27
CA PHE A 182 -22.20 1.09 3.68
C PHE A 182 -22.16 -0.37 4.15
N TYR A 183 -22.36 -0.60 5.44
CA TYR A 183 -22.37 -1.94 6.04
C TYR A 183 -23.73 -2.64 5.99
N ASN A 184 -24.83 -1.94 5.73
CA ASN A 184 -26.16 -2.55 5.57
C ASN A 184 -26.36 -3.27 4.21
N ARG A 185 -25.34 -3.32 3.36
CA ARG A 185 -25.41 -4.01 2.06
C ARG A 185 -25.38 -5.53 2.24
N LYS A 186 -26.14 -6.27 1.40
CA LYS A 186 -26.08 -7.73 1.36
C LYS A 186 -24.63 -8.18 1.13
N ASN A 187 -24.13 -9.04 2.03
CA ASN A 187 -22.76 -9.59 2.08
C ASN A 187 -21.65 -8.62 2.54
N ALA A 188 -21.96 -7.51 3.21
CA ALA A 188 -20.93 -6.70 3.84
C ALA A 188 -20.22 -7.49 4.96
N ILE A 189 -18.88 -7.52 4.93
CA ILE A 189 -18.07 -8.18 5.95
C ILE A 189 -17.66 -7.13 6.98
N LEU A 190 -18.18 -7.26 8.20
CA LEU A 190 -17.83 -6.37 9.31
C LEU A 190 -16.39 -6.62 9.80
N PRO A 191 -15.60 -5.56 10.04
CA PRO A 191 -14.30 -5.67 10.70
C PRO A 191 -14.48 -5.91 12.21
N LYS A 192 -13.37 -6.20 12.91
CA LYS A 192 -13.39 -6.25 14.39
C LYS A 192 -13.39 -4.86 15.02
N GLU A 193 -12.86 -3.87 14.33
CA GLU A 193 -12.77 -2.50 14.80
C GLU A 193 -12.95 -1.51 13.62
N ILE A 194 -13.72 -0.44 13.81
CA ILE A 194 -13.86 0.66 12.85
C ILE A 194 -13.18 1.90 13.43
N LEU A 195 -12.37 2.59 12.62
CA LEU A 195 -11.72 3.85 12.96
C LEU A 195 -12.40 4.99 12.22
N VAL A 196 -12.86 5.99 12.95
CA VAL A 196 -13.61 7.15 12.44
C VAL A 196 -13.03 8.46 12.99
N PRO A 197 -13.24 9.61 12.32
CA PRO A 197 -12.79 10.90 12.83
C PRO A 197 -13.69 11.36 13.99
N LYS A 198 -13.35 12.48 14.64
CA LYS A 198 -14.00 12.92 15.89
C LYS A 198 -15.41 13.48 15.67
N GLU A 199 -15.68 13.90 14.44
CA GLU A 199 -16.93 14.48 13.96
C GLU A 199 -18.04 13.43 13.84
N VAL A 200 -17.67 12.13 13.76
CA VAL A 200 -18.62 11.03 13.57
C VAL A 200 -19.19 10.54 14.90
N ASN A 201 -20.49 10.25 14.92
CA ASN A 201 -21.14 9.62 16.07
C ASN A 201 -20.78 8.13 16.15
N ARG A 202 -19.67 7.84 16.85
CA ARG A 202 -19.15 6.48 17.00
C ARG A 202 -20.10 5.54 17.75
N ASP A 203 -20.88 6.07 18.71
CA ASP A 203 -21.71 5.26 19.60
C ASP A 203 -22.91 4.73 18.81
N ALA A 204 -23.53 5.58 17.98
CA ALA A 204 -24.58 5.16 17.05
C ALA A 204 -24.11 4.05 16.08
N ILE A 205 -22.89 4.14 15.56
CA ILE A 205 -22.33 3.11 14.67
C ILE A 205 -22.05 1.81 15.44
N ALA A 206 -21.47 1.92 16.63
CA ALA A 206 -21.17 0.75 17.47
C ALA A 206 -22.44 -0.01 17.85
N ASP A 207 -23.51 0.71 18.22
CA ASP A 207 -24.78 0.13 18.63
C ASP A 207 -25.48 -0.61 17.48
N VAL A 208 -25.50 -0.02 16.28
CA VAL A 208 -26.19 -0.62 15.13
C VAL A 208 -25.40 -1.79 14.53
N LEU A 209 -24.08 -1.68 14.43
CA LEU A 209 -23.24 -2.68 13.78
C LEU A 209 -22.71 -3.76 14.74
N GLY A 210 -22.76 -3.52 16.05
CA GLY A 210 -22.22 -4.44 17.07
C GLY A 210 -20.69 -4.59 17.01
N VAL A 211 -19.98 -3.57 16.54
CA VAL A 211 -18.51 -3.56 16.38
C VAL A 211 -17.86 -2.44 17.16
N SER A 212 -16.61 -2.63 17.59
CA SER A 212 -15.87 -1.58 18.31
C SER A 212 -15.56 -0.41 17.38
N VAL A 213 -16.06 0.78 17.69
CA VAL A 213 -15.74 2.01 16.93
C VAL A 213 -14.80 2.91 17.76
N LYS A 214 -13.72 3.40 17.17
CA LYS A 214 -12.72 4.23 17.85
C LYS A 214 -12.36 5.47 17.05
N THR A 215 -11.91 6.50 17.76
CA THR A 215 -11.39 7.74 17.19
C THR A 215 -9.92 7.89 17.57
N PRO A 216 -8.98 7.49 16.70
CA PRO A 216 -7.54 7.64 16.98
C PRO A 216 -7.15 9.12 17.14
N GLN A 217 -6.46 9.45 18.23
CA GLN A 217 -5.99 10.82 18.50
C GLN A 217 -4.46 10.97 18.36
N ARG A 218 -3.70 9.88 18.44
CA ARG A 218 -2.24 9.86 18.36
C ARG A 218 -1.72 8.49 17.89
N GLY A 219 -0.45 8.44 17.49
CA GLY A 219 0.22 7.21 17.01
C GLY A 219 -0.13 6.87 15.55
N GLU A 220 0.24 5.66 15.07
CA GLU A 220 0.07 5.34 13.65
C GLU A 220 -1.39 5.29 13.20
N LYS A 221 -2.31 4.85 14.06
CA LYS A 221 -3.74 4.87 13.74
C LYS A 221 -4.21 6.27 13.37
N LYS A 222 -3.70 7.31 14.04
CA LYS A 222 -3.97 8.71 13.70
C LYS A 222 -3.29 9.10 12.38
N ALA A 223 -2.03 8.72 12.17
CA ALA A 223 -1.35 8.98 10.90
C ALA A 223 -2.09 8.39 9.68
N LEU A 224 -2.75 7.23 9.84
CA LEU A 224 -3.60 6.66 8.80
C LEU A 224 -4.91 7.43 8.60
N MET A 225 -5.51 7.95 9.66
CA MET A 225 -6.67 8.85 9.55
C MET A 225 -6.28 10.09 8.72
N ASP A 226 -5.11 10.68 9.00
CA ASP A 226 -4.60 11.86 8.29
C ASP A 226 -4.33 11.56 6.81
N LEU A 227 -3.80 10.37 6.52
CA LEU A 227 -3.62 9.92 5.14
C LEU A 227 -4.96 9.76 4.40
N ALA A 228 -5.97 9.18 5.05
CA ALA A 228 -7.29 9.03 4.47
C ALA A 228 -7.97 10.38 4.20
N GLU A 229 -7.83 11.35 5.11
CA GLU A 229 -8.31 12.73 4.93
C GLU A 229 -7.59 13.42 3.76
N LYS A 230 -6.26 13.34 3.71
CA LYS A 230 -5.48 13.90 2.61
C LYS A 230 -5.89 13.31 1.25
N ASN A 231 -6.14 12.00 1.21
CA ASN A 231 -6.61 11.34 0.00
C ASN A 231 -8.03 11.77 -0.37
N ALA A 232 -8.91 11.96 0.62
CA ALA A 232 -10.24 12.48 0.38
C ALA A 232 -10.20 13.88 -0.23
N LYS A 233 -9.29 14.74 0.25
CA LYS A 233 -9.05 16.08 -0.28
C LYS A 233 -8.59 16.05 -1.74
N ILE A 234 -7.53 15.30 -2.05
CA ILE A 234 -7.01 15.18 -3.42
C ILE A 234 -8.11 14.70 -4.36
N GLU A 235 -8.86 13.68 -3.96
CA GLU A 235 -9.95 13.14 -4.76
C GLU A 235 -11.04 14.17 -5.02
N LEU A 236 -11.38 14.99 -4.03
CA LEU A 236 -12.39 16.03 -4.21
C LEU A 236 -11.89 17.11 -5.17
N GLU A 237 -10.65 17.55 -5.02
CA GLU A 237 -10.02 18.55 -5.88
C GLU A 237 -9.94 18.08 -7.35
N GLU A 238 -9.63 16.80 -7.59
CA GLU A 238 -9.59 16.21 -8.94
C GLU A 238 -10.96 16.09 -9.61
N ASN A 239 -12.04 15.85 -8.84
CA ASN A 239 -13.41 15.73 -9.39
C ASN A 239 -14.16 17.08 -9.43
N SER A 240 -13.57 18.16 -8.91
CA SER A 240 -14.16 19.51 -8.90
C SER A 240 -13.71 20.39 -10.08
N ALA A 241 -12.89 19.85 -10.98
CA ALA A 241 -12.39 20.49 -12.20
C ALA A 241 -13.20 20.05 -13.42
#